data_AF-A0A5B9WS46-F1
#
_entry.id   AF-A0A5B9WS46-F1
#
_cell.length_a   1.000
_cell.length_b   1.000
_cell.length_c   1.000
_cell.angle_alpha   90.00
_cell.angle_beta   90.00
_cell.angle_gamma   90.00
#
_symmetry.space_group_name_H-M   'P 1'
#
loop_
_entity.id
_entity.type
_entity.pdbx_description
1 polymer ?
#
loop_
_entity_poly.entity_id
_entity_poly.type
_entity_poly.pdbx_seq_one_letter_code
_entity_poly.pdbx_strand_id
1 'polypeptide(L)'
;MKKNMMAFSSDFISILETIEQQPVYVVLWAAFGMFFCSFALFVPLIILRKLNKAAKIENVAGVIAGIMLLCWIAGFVTQIILFFSGVSGIKLLLIWIAMFLTYVVFGVCNRKMILKWGNSITSKKRQHSKNSAEA
;
A
#
# COMPACT_ATOMS: atom_id res chain seq x y z
N MET A 1 3.00 33.20 13.07
CA MET A 1 2.47 32.30 12.02
C MET A 1 3.13 32.46 10.64
N LYS A 2 3.38 33.68 10.14
CA LYS A 2 3.90 33.90 8.77
C LYS A 2 5.35 33.40 8.53
N LYS A 3 6.21 33.40 9.56
CA LYS A 3 7.61 32.95 9.47
C LYS A 3 7.74 31.44 9.25
N ASN A 4 6.87 30.65 9.88
CA ASN A 4 6.82 29.20 9.70
C ASN A 4 6.25 28.81 8.32
N MET A 5 5.35 29.63 7.76
CA MET A 5 4.76 29.37 6.44
C MET A 5 5.77 29.63 5.30
N MET A 6 6.60 30.67 5.41
CA MET A 6 7.70 30.88 4.45
C MET A 6 8.81 29.83 4.58
N ALA A 7 9.14 29.40 5.81
CA ALA A 7 10.12 28.33 6.05
C ALA A 7 9.63 26.98 5.51
N PHE A 8 8.35 26.64 5.72
CA PHE A 8 7.75 25.43 5.17
C PHE A 8 7.78 25.46 3.63
N SER A 9 7.48 26.59 2.99
CA SER A 9 7.57 26.69 1.54
C SER A 9 9.00 26.52 1.02
N SER A 10 10.00 27.11 1.67
CA SER A 10 11.41 26.96 1.24
C SER A 10 11.90 25.52 1.41
N ASP A 11 11.57 24.88 2.53
CA ASP A 11 11.98 23.50 2.80
C ASP A 11 11.31 22.52 1.82
N PHE A 12 10.03 22.74 1.48
CA PHE A 12 9.33 21.95 0.48
C PHE A 12 9.94 22.10 -0.91
N ILE A 13 10.29 23.32 -1.30
CA ILE A 13 10.92 23.59 -2.59
C ILE A 13 12.28 22.90 -2.66
N SER A 14 13.10 22.97 -1.61
CA SER A 14 14.38 22.25 -1.55
C SER A 14 14.19 20.73 -1.61
N ILE A 15 13.15 20.18 -0.99
CA ILE A 15 12.83 18.75 -1.08
C ILE A 15 12.41 18.38 -2.51
N LEU A 16 11.57 19.18 -3.16
CA LEU A 16 11.16 18.94 -4.55
C LEU A 16 12.36 18.99 -5.50
N GLU A 17 13.24 19.97 -5.32
CA GLU A 17 14.47 20.11 -6.10
C GLU A 17 15.41 18.92 -5.88
N THR A 18 15.55 18.46 -4.64
CA THR A 18 16.33 17.25 -4.32
C THR A 18 15.75 16.01 -5.01
N ILE A 19 14.42 15.89 -5.04
CA ILE A 19 13.72 14.78 -5.70
C ILE A 19 13.88 14.86 -7.22
N GLU A 20 13.87 16.07 -7.78
CA GLU A 20 14.11 16.28 -9.21
C GLU A 20 15.53 15.91 -9.62
N GLN A 21 16.53 16.29 -8.82
CA GLN A 21 17.94 15.97 -9.05
C GLN A 21 18.23 14.48 -8.84
N GLN A 22 17.53 13.83 -7.91
CA GLN A 22 17.74 12.42 -7.58
C GLN A 22 16.42 11.63 -7.56
N PRO A 23 15.95 11.16 -8.74
CA PRO A 23 14.75 10.33 -8.84
C PRO A 23 14.85 9.01 -8.06
N VAL A 24 16.07 8.57 -7.73
CA VAL A 24 16.35 7.39 -6.89
C VAL A 24 15.62 7.46 -5.54
N TYR A 25 15.49 8.65 -4.94
CA TYR A 25 14.80 8.79 -3.66
C TYR A 25 13.32 8.40 -3.74
N VAL A 26 12.65 8.67 -4.86
CA VAL A 26 11.24 8.29 -5.07
C VAL A 26 11.09 6.79 -5.20
N VAL A 27 12.03 6.14 -5.89
CA VAL A 27 12.05 4.68 -6.05
C VAL A 27 12.33 3.99 -4.71
N LEU A 28 13.30 4.49 -3.94
CA LEU A 28 13.57 4.03 -2.57
C LEU A 28 12.35 4.21 -1.67
N TRP A 29 11.67 5.35 -1.76
CA TRP A 29 10.43 5.60 -1.03
C TRP A 29 9.32 4.63 -1.43
N ALA A 30 9.16 4.34 -2.72
CA ALA A 30 8.19 3.36 -3.21
C ALA A 30 8.52 1.93 -2.73
N ALA A 31 9.80 1.59 -2.61
CA ALA A 31 10.27 0.29 -2.14
C ALA A 31 10.07 0.12 -0.62
N PHE A 32 10.54 1.07 0.18
CA PHE A 32 10.61 0.96 1.64
C PHE A 32 9.45 1.66 2.37
N GLY A 33 8.91 2.75 1.83
CA GLY A 33 7.83 3.51 2.46
C GLY A 33 6.54 2.69 2.61
N MET A 34 6.26 1.79 1.68
CA MET A 34 5.10 0.87 1.76
C MET A 34 5.24 -0.17 2.89
N PHE A 35 6.46 -0.58 3.26
CA PHE A 35 6.69 -1.41 4.44
C PHE A 35 6.31 -0.67 5.73
N PHE A 36 6.69 0.61 5.84
CA PHE A 36 6.29 1.46 6.96
C PHE A 36 4.78 1.66 7.03
N CYS A 37 4.12 1.93 5.90
CA CYS A 37 2.66 2.03 5.82
C CYS A 37 1.98 0.72 6.24
N SER A 38 2.52 -0.43 5.82
CA SER A 38 2.01 -1.75 6.21
C SER A 38 2.13 -1.98 7.71
N PHE A 39 3.28 -1.62 8.31
CA PHE A 39 3.49 -1.69 9.75
C PHE A 39 2.52 -0.77 10.52
N ALA A 40 2.35 0.46 10.04
CA ALA A 40 1.42 1.43 10.61
C ALA A 40 -0.05 0.96 10.57
N LEU A 41 -0.45 0.18 9.56
CA LEU A 41 -1.77 -0.44 9.49
C LEU A 41 -1.89 -1.73 10.33
N PHE A 42 -0.79 -2.46 10.51
CA PHE A 42 -0.76 -3.67 11.34
C PHE A 42 -0.91 -3.38 12.84
N VAL A 43 -0.37 -2.25 13.33
CA VAL A 43 -0.45 -1.86 14.74
C VAL A 43 -1.90 -1.68 15.23
N PRO A 44 -2.77 -0.90 14.56
CA PRO A 44 -4.20 -0.81 14.88
C PRO A 44 -4.91 -2.16 14.82
N LEU A 45 -4.56 -3.02 13.85
CA LEU A 45 -5.15 -4.35 13.73
C LEU A 45 -4.80 -5.25 14.94
N ILE A 46 -3.58 -5.19 15.45
CA ILE A 46 -3.17 -5.92 16.68
C ILE A 46 -3.95 -5.41 17.89
N ILE A 47 -4.13 -4.10 18.03
CA ILE A 47 -4.89 -3.48 19.12
C ILE A 47 -6.37 -3.91 19.03
N LEU A 48 -6.96 -3.90 17.84
CA LEU A 48 -8.32 -4.39 17.58
C LEU A 48 -8.47 -5.89 17.84
N ARG A 49 -7.41 -6.69 17.60
CA ARG A 49 -7.39 -8.13 17.89
C ARG A 49 -7.47 -8.40 19.40
N LYS A 50 -6.83 -7.58 20.23
CA LYS A 50 -6.95 -7.65 21.70
C LYS A 50 -8.35 -7.34 22.22
N LEU A 51 -9.20 -6.65 21.45
CA LEU A 51 -10.57 -6.28 21.81
C LEU A 51 -11.63 -7.34 21.42
N ASN A 52 -11.22 -8.60 21.19
CA ASN A 52 -12.10 -9.77 21.01
C ASN A 52 -13.09 -9.75 19.82
N LYS A 53 -12.95 -8.81 18.87
CA LYS A 53 -13.65 -8.82 17.56
C LYS A 53 -12.90 -9.62 16.48
N ALA A 54 -12.01 -10.51 16.90
CA ALA A 54 -10.89 -11.03 16.10
C ALA A 54 -11.31 -11.91 14.90
N ALA A 55 -12.34 -12.74 15.02
CA ALA A 55 -12.66 -13.75 14.00
C ALA A 55 -13.13 -13.14 12.65
N LYS A 56 -13.84 -12.01 12.68
CA LYS A 56 -14.31 -11.35 11.45
C LYS A 56 -13.23 -10.45 10.82
N ILE A 57 -12.26 -10.01 11.62
CA ILE A 57 -11.20 -9.09 11.22
C ILE A 57 -10.05 -9.85 10.54
N GLU A 58 -9.75 -11.09 10.92
CA GLU A 58 -8.66 -11.86 10.29
C GLU A 58 -8.86 -12.08 8.78
N ASN A 59 -10.06 -12.45 8.33
CA ASN A 59 -10.36 -12.58 6.90
C ASN A 59 -10.30 -11.22 6.17
N VAL A 60 -10.71 -10.14 6.82
CA VAL A 60 -10.65 -8.78 6.25
C VAL A 60 -9.19 -8.32 6.14
N ALA A 61 -8.41 -8.54 7.20
CA ALA A 61 -7.01 -8.13 7.31
C ALA A 61 -6.12 -8.89 6.34
N GLY A 62 -6.31 -10.21 6.19
CA GLY A 62 -5.55 -11.01 5.22
C GLY A 62 -5.79 -10.57 3.78
N VAL A 63 -7.03 -10.19 3.46
CA VAL A 63 -7.38 -9.71 2.12
C VAL A 63 -6.83 -8.30 1.86
N ILE A 64 -6.94 -7.40 2.84
CA ILE A 64 -6.36 -6.06 2.76
C ILE A 64 -4.82 -6.14 2.64
N ALA A 65 -4.18 -7.03 3.40
CA ALA A 65 -2.74 -7.29 3.30
C ALA A 65 -2.35 -7.84 1.93
N GLY A 66 -3.13 -8.78 1.37
CA GLY A 66 -2.89 -9.30 0.02
C GLY A 66 -3.01 -8.23 -1.06
N ILE A 67 -3.99 -7.34 -0.96
CA ILE A 67 -4.13 -6.20 -1.89
C ILE A 67 -2.99 -5.21 -1.73
N MET A 68 -2.61 -4.87 -0.49
CA MET A 68 -1.49 -3.97 -0.26
C MET A 68 -0.18 -4.54 -0.80
N LEU A 69 0.04 -5.85 -0.69
CA LEU A 69 1.21 -6.53 -1.24
C LEU A 69 1.20 -6.50 -2.77
N LEU A 70 0.04 -6.74 -3.40
CA LEU A 70 -0.14 -6.58 -4.85
C LEU A 70 0.13 -5.14 -5.31
N CYS A 71 -0.42 -4.14 -4.60
CA CYS A 71 -0.19 -2.73 -4.88
C CYS A 71 1.27 -2.33 -4.68
N TRP A 72 1.95 -2.91 -3.69
CA TRP A 72 3.37 -2.70 -3.44
C TRP A 72 4.22 -3.20 -4.59
N ILE A 73 4.02 -4.45 -5.01
CA ILE A 73 4.78 -5.04 -6.12
C ILE A 73 4.51 -4.24 -7.41
N ALA A 74 3.25 -3.99 -7.75
CA ALA A 74 2.90 -3.24 -8.95
C ALA A 74 3.44 -1.81 -8.91
N GLY A 75 3.33 -1.13 -7.76
CA GLY A 75 3.85 0.21 -7.55
C GLY A 75 5.37 0.26 -7.68
N PHE A 76 6.08 -0.66 -7.03
CA PHE A 76 7.55 -0.74 -7.09
C PHE A 76 8.05 -1.04 -8.50
N VAL A 77 7.48 -2.04 -9.18
CA VAL A 77 7.85 -2.40 -10.55
C VAL A 77 7.64 -1.21 -11.50
N THR A 78 6.50 -0.51 -11.38
CA THR A 78 6.21 0.67 -12.21
C THR A 78 7.22 1.78 -11.97
N GLN A 79 7.62 2.03 -10.72
CA GLN A 79 8.62 3.05 -10.37
C GLN A 79 10.01 2.70 -10.90
N ILE A 80 10.42 1.44 -10.85
CA ILE A 80 11.69 0.97 -11.42
C ILE A 80 11.70 1.15 -12.93
N ILE A 81 10.63 0.77 -13.63
CA ILE A 81 10.54 0.93 -15.09
C ILE A 81 10.60 2.40 -15.50
N LEU A 82 9.87 3.28 -14.80
CA LEU A 82 9.87 4.72 -15.06
C LEU A 82 11.22 5.37 -14.76
N PHE A 83 11.90 4.90 -13.72
CA PHE A 83 13.25 5.33 -13.38
C PHE A 83 14.25 5.01 -14.50
N PHE A 84 14.24 3.77 -15.00
CA PHE A 84 15.11 3.37 -16.12
C PHE A 84 14.75 4.05 -17.44
N SER A 85 13.51 4.54 -17.58
CA SER A 85 13.07 5.30 -18.75
C SER A 85 13.54 6.76 -18.74
N GLY A 86 14.32 7.19 -17.73
CA GLY A 86 14.85 8.55 -17.64
C GLY A 86 13.80 9.60 -17.29
N VAL A 87 12.66 9.20 -16.71
CA VAL A 87 11.60 10.13 -16.31
C VAL A 87 12.08 10.94 -15.09
N SER A 88 11.75 12.25 -15.06
CA SER A 88 12.16 13.12 -13.96
C SER A 88 11.54 12.71 -12.62
N GLY A 89 12.25 12.95 -11.51
CA GLY A 89 11.82 12.52 -10.18
C GLY A 89 10.47 13.10 -9.75
N ILE A 90 10.18 14.35 -10.10
CA ILE A 90 8.87 14.98 -9.84
C ILE A 90 7.75 14.22 -10.57
N LYS A 91 7.97 13.81 -11.83
CA LYS A 91 6.99 13.03 -12.59
C LYS A 91 6.80 11.64 -11.98
N LEU A 92 7.88 10.96 -11.55
CA LEU A 92 7.79 9.69 -10.82
C LEU A 92 6.93 9.84 -9.56
N LEU A 93 7.14 10.91 -8.79
CA LEU A 93 6.41 11.19 -7.56
C LEU A 93 4.92 11.46 -7.81
N LEU A 94 4.58 12.24 -8.84
CA LEU A 94 3.19 12.49 -9.22
C LEU A 94 2.49 11.20 -9.67
N ILE A 95 3.15 10.37 -10.48
CA ILE A 95 2.62 9.07 -10.91
C ILE A 95 2.41 8.16 -9.69
N TRP A 96 3.37 8.15 -8.76
CA TRP A 96 3.27 7.36 -7.53
C TRP A 96 2.07 7.78 -6.67
N ILE A 97 1.87 9.09 -6.46
CA ILE A 97 0.72 9.63 -5.71
C ILE A 97 -0.60 9.26 -6.41
N ALA A 98 -0.68 9.43 -7.73
CA ALA A 98 -1.87 9.09 -8.50
C ALA A 98 -2.21 7.58 -8.42
N MET A 99 -1.20 6.71 -8.51
CA MET A 99 -1.36 5.26 -8.33
C MET A 99 -1.85 4.94 -6.92
N PHE A 100 -1.22 5.51 -5.89
CA PHE A 100 -1.62 5.29 -4.51
C PHE A 100 -3.08 5.71 -4.28
N LEU A 101 -3.48 6.89 -4.76
CA LEU A 101 -4.85 7.37 -4.65
C LEU A 101 -5.84 6.43 -5.35
N THR A 102 -5.49 5.97 -6.56
CA THR A 102 -6.30 5.02 -7.33
C THR A 102 -6.50 3.71 -6.56
N TYR A 103 -5.44 3.18 -5.94
CA TYR A 103 -5.52 1.96 -5.13
C TYR A 103 -6.36 2.14 -3.87
N VAL A 104 -6.22 3.27 -3.18
CA VAL A 104 -7.03 3.58 -1.99
C VAL A 104 -8.52 3.67 -2.37
N VAL A 105 -8.84 4.43 -3.42
CA VAL A 105 -10.22 4.56 -3.92
C VAL A 105 -10.77 3.20 -4.35
N PHE A 106 -10.00 2.42 -5.13
CA PHE A 106 -10.39 1.09 -5.55
C PHE A 106 -10.68 0.17 -4.35
N GLY A 107 -9.80 0.16 -3.34
CA GLY A 107 -9.97 -0.65 -2.13
C GLY A 107 -11.20 -0.25 -1.31
N VAL A 108 -11.46 1.04 -1.15
CA VAL A 108 -12.61 1.56 -0.39
C VAL A 108 -13.93 1.30 -1.12
N CYS A 109 -13.99 1.55 -2.43
CA CYS A 109 -15.18 1.35 -3.26
C CYS A 109 -15.51 -0.14 -3.43
N ASN A 110 -14.50 -1.00 -3.62
CA ASN A 110 -14.69 -2.42 -3.89
C ASN A 110 -14.63 -3.32 -2.65
N ARG A 111 -14.63 -2.74 -1.44
CA ARG A 111 -14.48 -3.48 -0.16
C ARG A 111 -15.41 -4.69 -0.05
N LYS A 112 -16.66 -4.59 -0.52
CA LYS A 112 -17.66 -5.67 -0.46
C LYS A 112 -17.32 -6.84 -1.40
N MET A 113 -16.85 -6.53 -2.61
CA MET A 113 -16.45 -7.54 -3.60
C MET A 113 -15.18 -8.25 -3.15
N ILE A 114 -14.22 -7.49 -2.64
CA ILE A 114 -12.95 -7.96 -2.09
C ILE A 114 -13.18 -8.94 -0.93
N LEU A 115 -14.06 -8.59 0.02
CA LEU A 115 -14.40 -9.45 1.14
C LEU A 115 -15.13 -10.74 0.70
N LYS A 116 -16.00 -10.63 -0.31
CA LYS A 116 -16.69 -11.80 -0.88
C LYS A 116 -15.69 -12.76 -1.54
N TRP A 117 -14.71 -12.21 -2.26
CA TRP A 117 -13.67 -13.00 -2.94
C TRP A 117 -12.74 -13.70 -1.93
N GLY A 118 -12.28 -12.98 -0.89
CA GLY A 118 -11.49 -13.57 0.20
C GLY A 118 -12.19 -14.72 0.93
N ASN A 119 -13.48 -14.55 1.26
CA ASN A 119 -14.25 -15.61 1.91
C ASN A 119 -14.43 -16.85 1.00
N SER A 120 -14.56 -16.66 -0.31
CA SER A 120 -14.67 -17.77 -1.27
C SER A 120 -13.39 -18.62 -1.33
N ILE A 121 -12.22 -17.99 -1.29
CA ILE A 121 -10.93 -18.68 -1.28
C ILE A 121 -10.75 -19.48 0.03
N THR A 122 -11.10 -18.90 1.17
CA THR A 122 -11.05 -19.59 2.48
C THR A 122 -12.00 -20.80 2.51
N SER A 123 -13.20 -20.69 1.92
CA SER A 123 -14.15 -21.80 1.82
C SER A 123 -13.61 -22.94 0.94
N LYS A 124 -12.99 -22.62 -0.21
CA LYS A 124 -12.37 -23.60 -1.11
C LYS A 124 -11.22 -24.35 -0.46
N LYS A 125 -10.38 -23.65 0.32
CA LYS A 125 -9.24 -24.24 1.03
C LYS A 125 -9.66 -25.24 2.12
N ARG A 126 -10.73 -24.92 2.86
CA ARG A 126 -11.30 -25.83 3.87
C ARG A 126 -11.89 -27.10 3.25
N GLN A 127 -12.52 -26.99 2.09
CA GLN A 127 -13.14 -28.12 1.42
C GLN A 127 -12.11 -29.10 0.82
N HIS A 128 -11.02 -28.58 0.24
CA HIS A 128 -9.90 -29.40 -0.21
C HIS A 128 -9.20 -30.11 0.96
N SER A 129 -9.00 -29.44 2.09
CA SER A 129 -8.39 -30.07 3.28
C SER A 129 -9.24 -31.19 3.88
N LYS A 130 -10.57 -31.12 3.72
CA LYS A 130 -11.48 -32.17 4.18
C LYS A 130 -11.40 -33.41 3.27
N ASN A 131 -11.44 -33.19 1.95
CA ASN A 131 -11.33 -34.26 0.96
C ASN A 131 -9.97 -34.99 1.00
N SER A 132 -8.89 -34.32 1.39
CA SER A 132 -7.55 -34.92 1.53
C SER A 132 -7.34 -35.67 2.86
N ALA A 133 -8.23 -35.51 3.85
CA ALA A 133 -8.17 -36.25 5.12
C ALA A 133 -9.08 -37.48 5.12
N GLU A 134 -10.00 -37.57 4.14
CA GLU A 134 -10.93 -38.69 3.93
C GLU A 134 -10.48 -39.63 2.79
N ALA A 135 -9.33 -39.37 2.16
CA ALA A 135 -8.67 -40.19 1.12
C ALA A 135 -7.41 -40.86 1.68
#